data_AF-A0A1V4DMN9-F1
#
_entry.id   AF-A0A1V4DMN9-F1
#
_cell.length_a   1.000
_cell.length_b   1.000
_cell.length_c   1.000
_cell.angle_alpha   90.00
_cell.angle_beta   90.00
_cell.angle_gamma   90.00
#
_symmetry.space_group_name_H-M   'P 1'
#
loop_
_entity.id
_entity.type
_entity.pdbx_description
1 polymer ?
#
loop_
_entity_poly.entity_id
_entity_poly.type
_entity_poly.pdbx_seq_one_letter_code
_entity_poly.pdbx_strand_id
1 'polypeptide(L)'
;MSGVFINYRRGGHSGVVDDLDAALARHFGRTQVFLDRPSLLPGQRFADALAERVADCDALIAVLHPGWADERHAAEARHPSGAGRLSGVPHPTGQRRLDDPEDWVRREIEWALAGGKFVLPVLLDGAEMPTAAELPVTLRALAGLNAPRLRAAHWTADLAVVVAALEGVVRPDWEPVDPPEKRGARLGGRWLAALTAAVAATVLVGVPLLPQDDDWVGTGVLPYTLTAALMCCLLLCAPLLAVTAVRIARRSVDDLERELHTVRHRTYLRRTWPVGVGLLLVGVYGALRGDLGMVQALVLLLILGVAVARAAAADIRLRRRDDELWAGWPHRLPTASTAPNCAAPSPGSTCASTV
;
A
#
# COMPACT_ATOMS: atom_id res chain seq x y z
N MET A 1 4.23 -16.99 -18.83
CA MET A 1 3.56 -16.04 -17.91
C MET A 1 4.04 -14.66 -18.33
N SER A 2 3.20 -13.62 -18.32
CA SER A 2 3.74 -12.29 -18.63
C SER A 2 4.72 -11.83 -17.54
N GLY A 3 5.65 -10.93 -17.87
CA GLY A 3 6.48 -10.33 -16.84
C GLY A 3 7.78 -9.68 -17.30
N VAL A 4 8.42 -9.00 -16.35
CA VAL A 4 9.67 -8.25 -16.46
C VAL A 4 10.77 -9.00 -15.72
N PHE A 5 11.84 -9.36 -16.42
CA PHE A 5 13.05 -9.94 -15.84
C PHE A 5 14.13 -8.87 -15.67
N ILE A 6 14.66 -8.68 -14.46
CA ILE A 6 15.70 -7.68 -14.16
C ILE A 6 17.06 -8.40 -14.07
N ASN A 7 17.85 -8.22 -15.13
CA ASN A 7 19.24 -8.67 -15.21
C ASN A 7 20.16 -7.56 -14.71
N TYR A 8 21.04 -7.87 -13.75
CA TYR A 8 21.96 -6.90 -13.16
C TYR A 8 23.21 -7.59 -12.60
N ARG A 9 24.31 -6.82 -12.50
CA ARG A 9 25.51 -7.26 -11.77
C ARG A 9 25.36 -6.89 -10.30
N ARG A 10 25.83 -7.76 -9.39
CA ARG A 10 25.90 -7.43 -7.96
C ARG A 10 27.10 -6.52 -7.68
N GLY A 11 26.91 -5.49 -6.86
CA GLY A 11 27.97 -4.54 -6.53
C GLY A 11 27.44 -3.34 -5.76
N GLY A 12 28.19 -2.24 -5.75
CA GLY A 12 27.81 -1.02 -5.02
C GLY A 12 26.50 -0.35 -5.48
N HIS A 13 25.95 -0.77 -6.61
CA HIS A 13 24.71 -0.26 -7.20
C HIS A 13 23.48 -1.14 -6.92
N SER A 14 23.63 -2.25 -6.18
CA SER A 14 22.52 -3.18 -5.94
C SER A 14 21.33 -2.56 -5.22
N GLY A 15 21.53 -1.55 -4.35
CA GLY A 15 20.43 -0.84 -3.70
C GLY A 15 19.51 -0.12 -4.68
N VAL A 16 20.06 0.46 -5.75
CA VAL A 16 19.26 1.12 -6.81
C VAL A 16 18.44 0.09 -7.59
N VAL A 17 18.97 -1.12 -7.75
CA VAL A 17 18.26 -2.23 -8.40
C VAL A 17 17.13 -2.75 -7.52
N ASP A 18 17.34 -2.83 -6.20
CA ASP A 18 16.28 -3.19 -5.25
C ASP A 18 15.14 -2.15 -5.26
N ASP A 19 15.48 -0.86 -5.38
CA ASP A 19 14.48 0.21 -5.54
C ASP A 19 13.72 0.10 -6.86
N LEU A 20 14.40 -0.28 -7.95
CA LEU A 20 13.78 -0.56 -9.25
C LEU A 20 12.83 -1.76 -9.18
N ASP A 21 13.26 -2.87 -8.59
CA ASP A 21 12.43 -4.07 -8.34
C ASP A 21 11.18 -3.69 -7.54
N ALA A 22 11.34 -2.97 -6.44
CA ALA A 22 10.22 -2.53 -5.61
C ALA A 22 9.26 -1.58 -6.34
N ALA A 23 9.77 -0.70 -7.20
CA ALA A 23 8.95 0.20 -7.99
C ALA A 23 8.16 -0.54 -9.08
N LEU A 24 8.83 -1.40 -9.86
CA LEU A 24 8.18 -2.20 -10.90
C LEU A 24 7.19 -3.19 -10.29
N ALA A 25 7.51 -3.82 -9.17
CA ALA A 25 6.59 -4.74 -8.50
C ALA A 25 5.35 -4.02 -7.96
N ARG A 26 5.45 -2.74 -7.57
CA ARG A 26 4.28 -1.92 -7.24
C ARG A 26 3.45 -1.57 -8.46
N HIS A 27 4.07 -1.41 -9.63
CA HIS A 27 3.39 -0.99 -10.86
C HIS A 27 2.78 -2.14 -11.65
N PHE A 28 3.54 -3.21 -11.91
CA PHE A 28 3.09 -4.36 -12.70
C PHE A 28 2.52 -5.50 -11.85
N GLY A 29 2.81 -5.50 -10.55
CA GLY A 29 2.48 -6.58 -9.62
C GLY A 29 3.71 -7.42 -9.28
N ARG A 30 3.82 -7.86 -8.03
CA ARG A 30 4.99 -8.60 -7.53
C ARG A 30 5.22 -9.95 -8.23
N THR A 31 4.15 -10.57 -8.75
CA THR A 31 4.20 -11.83 -9.49
C THR A 31 4.79 -11.70 -10.89
N GLN A 32 4.81 -10.48 -11.44
CA GLN A 32 5.27 -10.18 -12.81
C GLN A 32 6.72 -9.70 -12.84
N VAL A 33 7.35 -9.42 -11.70
CA VAL A 33 8.70 -8.87 -11.65
C VAL A 33 9.65 -9.90 -11.06
N PHE A 34 10.62 -10.30 -11.86
CA PHE A 34 11.60 -11.31 -11.51
C PHE A 34 12.97 -10.65 -11.40
N LEU A 35 13.54 -10.65 -10.21
CA LEU A 35 14.92 -10.23 -9.96
C LEU A 35 15.78 -11.49 -9.78
N ASP A 36 16.95 -11.54 -10.44
CA ASP A 36 17.91 -12.64 -10.31
C ASP A 36 18.52 -12.75 -8.89
N ARG A 37 17.70 -13.28 -7.98
CA ARG A 37 18.10 -13.76 -6.66
C ARG A 37 18.16 -15.29 -6.74
N PRO A 38 19.20 -15.92 -6.18
CA PRO A 38 19.35 -17.37 -6.27
C PRO A 38 18.39 -18.00 -5.26
N SER A 39 17.13 -18.14 -5.64
CA SER A 39 16.15 -18.97 -4.95
C SER A 39 15.93 -20.23 -5.78
N LEU A 40 16.90 -21.13 -5.74
CA LEU A 40 16.74 -22.48 -6.28
C LEU A 40 16.19 -23.41 -5.21
N LEU A 41 15.27 -24.28 -5.62
CA LEU A 41 14.93 -25.46 -4.86
C LEU A 41 16.12 -26.45 -4.90
N PRO A 42 16.45 -27.12 -3.78
CA PRO A 42 17.47 -28.17 -3.77
C PRO A 42 17.20 -29.21 -4.87
N GLY A 43 18.20 -29.47 -5.72
CA GLY A 43 18.13 -30.47 -6.80
C GLY A 43 17.82 -29.94 -8.21
N GLN A 44 17.45 -28.67 -8.37
CA GLN A 44 17.30 -28.04 -9.70
C GLN A 44 18.66 -27.58 -10.24
N ARG A 45 18.89 -27.77 -11.55
CA ARG A 45 20.02 -27.16 -12.25
C ARG A 45 19.74 -25.67 -12.41
N PHE A 46 20.60 -24.82 -11.84
CA PHE A 46 20.44 -23.35 -11.87
C PHE A 46 20.27 -22.81 -13.30
N ALA A 47 21.04 -23.37 -14.24
CA ALA A 47 20.99 -23.01 -15.66
C ALA A 47 19.60 -23.19 -16.28
N ASP A 48 18.96 -24.32 -16.00
CA ASP A 48 17.71 -24.71 -16.65
C ASP A 48 16.57 -23.84 -16.11
N ALA A 49 16.52 -23.63 -14.79
CA ALA A 49 15.50 -22.78 -14.15
C ALA A 49 15.61 -21.30 -14.57
N LEU A 50 16.82 -20.80 -14.85
CA LEU A 50 17.03 -19.41 -15.25
C LEU A 50 16.71 -19.19 -16.73
N ALA A 51 17.11 -20.13 -17.60
CA ALA A 51 16.73 -20.12 -19.00
C ALA A 51 15.20 -20.18 -19.17
N GLU A 52 14.52 -21.00 -18.38
CA GLU A 52 13.05 -21.09 -18.38
C GLU A 52 12.40 -19.76 -17.96
N ARG A 53 12.92 -19.08 -16.92
CA ARG A 53 12.43 -17.76 -16.51
C ARG A 53 12.62 -16.67 -17.57
N VAL A 54 13.77 -16.64 -18.23
CA VAL A 54 14.02 -15.71 -19.34
C VAL A 54 13.15 -16.05 -20.56
N ALA A 55 12.91 -17.34 -20.80
CA ALA A 55 12.00 -17.79 -21.86
C ALA A 55 10.54 -17.45 -21.56
N ASP A 56 10.15 -17.39 -20.29
CA ASP A 56 8.79 -17.04 -19.89
C ASP A 56 8.50 -15.54 -19.89
N CYS A 57 9.48 -14.67 -19.63
CA CYS A 57 9.22 -13.23 -19.57
C CYS A 57 8.89 -12.61 -20.93
N ASP A 58 8.18 -11.46 -20.92
CA ASP A 58 7.95 -10.68 -22.14
C ASP A 58 9.06 -9.65 -22.37
N ALA A 59 9.59 -9.12 -21.26
CA ALA A 59 10.63 -8.10 -21.27
C ALA A 59 11.80 -8.48 -20.35
N LEU A 60 13.03 -8.19 -20.79
CA LEU A 60 14.25 -8.24 -19.98
C LEU A 60 14.83 -6.83 -19.86
N ILE A 61 15.02 -6.36 -18.63
CA ILE A 61 15.76 -5.14 -18.33
C ILE A 61 17.22 -5.52 -18.09
N ALA A 62 18.14 -4.99 -18.90
CA ALA A 62 19.57 -5.12 -18.68
C ALA A 62 20.09 -3.86 -17.96
N VAL A 63 20.36 -3.96 -16.67
CA VAL A 63 20.83 -2.83 -15.86
C VAL A 63 22.34 -2.66 -16.01
N LEU A 64 22.73 -1.55 -16.64
CA LEU A 64 24.12 -1.23 -16.96
C LEU A 64 24.63 -0.15 -16.01
N HIS A 65 25.58 -0.50 -15.16
CA HIS A 65 26.24 0.44 -14.25
C HIS A 65 27.56 0.96 -14.85
N PRO A 66 28.17 2.04 -14.28
CA PRO A 66 29.46 2.53 -14.76
C PRO A 66 30.54 1.44 -14.73
N GLY A 67 31.15 1.15 -15.88
CA GLY A 67 32.17 0.10 -16.01
C GLY A 67 31.63 -1.32 -16.24
N TRP A 68 30.32 -1.50 -16.45
CA TRP A 68 29.68 -2.81 -16.61
C TRP A 68 30.32 -3.72 -17.66
N ALA A 69 30.76 -3.16 -18.80
CA ALA A 69 31.34 -3.94 -19.90
C ALA A 69 32.77 -4.44 -19.61
N ASP A 70 33.51 -3.68 -18.79
CA ASP A 70 34.92 -3.92 -18.50
C ASP A 70 35.15 -4.48 -17.10
N GLU A 71 34.10 -4.81 -16.36
CA GLU A 71 34.22 -5.46 -15.06
C GLU A 71 35.00 -6.78 -15.20
N ARG A 72 36.07 -6.95 -14.40
CA ARG A 72 36.97 -8.10 -14.48
C ARG A 72 36.76 -9.02 -13.28
N HIS A 73 37.02 -10.31 -13.48
CA HIS A 73 37.11 -11.22 -12.33
C HIS A 73 38.20 -10.73 -11.38
N ALA A 74 37.84 -10.56 -10.11
CA ALA A 74 38.80 -10.30 -9.06
C ALA A 74 39.86 -11.42 -9.06
N ALA A 75 41.11 -11.06 -8.80
CA ALA A 75 42.13 -12.07 -8.51
C ALA A 75 41.67 -12.87 -7.30
N GLU A 76 41.35 -14.16 -7.47
CA GLU A 76 40.74 -14.98 -6.42
C GLU A 76 41.56 -14.93 -5.13
N ALA A 77 41.03 -14.28 -4.08
CA ALA A 77 41.33 -14.67 -2.72
C ALA A 77 40.64 -16.02 -2.50
N ARG A 78 41.43 -17.10 -2.40
CA ARG A 78 40.98 -18.49 -2.21
C ARG A 78 39.79 -18.56 -1.25
N HIS A 79 38.58 -18.83 -1.75
CA HIS A 79 37.45 -19.22 -0.92
C HIS A 79 37.20 -20.74 -1.07
N PRO A 80 37.08 -21.50 0.04
CA PRO A 80 37.13 -22.97 0.03
C PRO A 80 35.83 -23.67 -0.40
N SER A 81 34.75 -22.95 -0.73
CA SER A 81 33.46 -23.54 -1.12
C SER A 81 33.09 -23.14 -2.55
N GLY A 82 33.53 -23.95 -3.52
CA GLY A 82 33.26 -23.80 -4.96
C GLY A 82 31.80 -24.00 -5.39
N ALA A 83 30.83 -23.56 -4.60
CA ALA A 83 29.40 -23.83 -4.77
C ALA A 83 28.69 -22.99 -5.86
N GLY A 84 29.44 -22.21 -6.65
CA GLY A 84 28.89 -21.31 -7.68
C GLY A 84 29.39 -21.57 -9.10
N ARG A 85 30.17 -22.63 -9.34
CA ARG A 85 30.78 -22.90 -10.66
C ARG A 85 30.21 -24.17 -11.28
N LEU A 86 29.81 -24.09 -12.55
CA LEU A 86 29.34 -25.25 -13.33
C LEU A 86 30.51 -26.13 -13.80
N SER A 87 31.67 -25.54 -14.15
CA SER A 87 32.80 -26.25 -14.76
C SER A 87 33.98 -26.55 -13.82
N GLY A 88 34.01 -25.98 -12.61
CA GLY A 88 35.11 -26.18 -11.65
C GLY A 88 36.46 -25.54 -12.06
N VAL A 89 36.56 -24.94 -13.25
CA VAL A 89 37.79 -24.33 -13.77
C VAL A 89 37.96 -22.89 -13.23
N PRO A 90 39.11 -22.53 -12.64
CA PRO A 90 39.40 -21.15 -12.23
C PRO A 90 39.40 -20.22 -13.44
N HIS A 91 38.83 -19.03 -13.30
CA HIS A 91 38.87 -18.04 -14.37
C HIS A 91 40.25 -17.38 -14.39
N PRO A 92 40.84 -17.15 -15.57
CA PRO A 92 42.08 -16.41 -15.66
C PRO A 92 41.88 -15.02 -15.04
N THR A 93 42.69 -14.71 -14.03
CA THR A 93 42.63 -13.45 -13.30
C THR A 93 42.77 -12.27 -14.24
N GLY A 94 41.86 -11.29 -14.16
CA GLY A 94 41.86 -10.13 -15.05
C GLY A 94 41.12 -10.33 -16.37
N GLN A 95 40.51 -11.49 -16.65
CA GLN A 95 39.55 -11.62 -17.75
C GLN A 95 38.30 -10.76 -17.47
N ARG A 96 37.75 -10.10 -18.50
CA ARG A 96 36.47 -9.40 -18.39
C ARG A 96 35.37 -10.45 -18.16
N ARG A 97 34.45 -10.16 -17.26
CA ARG A 97 33.35 -11.06 -16.92
C ARG A 97 32.45 -11.35 -18.12
N LEU A 98 32.26 -10.39 -19.02
CA LEU A 98 31.51 -10.64 -20.25
C LEU A 98 32.23 -11.57 -21.24
N ASP A 99 33.55 -11.67 -21.20
CA ASP A 99 34.27 -12.57 -22.09
C ASP A 99 34.19 -14.03 -21.61
N ASP A 100 33.83 -14.25 -20.34
CA ASP A 100 33.55 -15.56 -19.78
C ASP A 100 32.18 -16.09 -20.25
N PRO A 101 32.10 -17.25 -20.94
CA PRO A 101 30.84 -17.84 -21.36
C PRO A 101 29.96 -18.34 -20.19
N GLU A 102 30.53 -18.51 -18.98
CA GLU A 102 29.79 -18.95 -17.80
C GLU A 102 29.20 -17.80 -16.97
N ASP A 103 29.45 -16.54 -17.35
CA ASP A 103 28.88 -15.37 -16.67
C ASP A 103 27.36 -15.31 -16.87
N TRP A 104 26.63 -15.40 -15.76
CA TRP A 104 25.16 -15.42 -15.76
C TRP A 104 24.54 -14.21 -16.42
N VAL A 105 25.10 -13.02 -16.16
CA VAL A 105 24.57 -11.78 -16.72
C VAL A 105 24.64 -11.81 -18.25
N ARG A 106 25.77 -12.28 -18.81
CA ARG A 106 25.89 -12.51 -20.24
C ARG A 106 24.85 -13.50 -20.75
N ARG A 107 24.75 -14.68 -20.14
CA ARG A 107 23.88 -15.77 -20.62
C ARG A 107 22.40 -15.37 -20.65
N GLU A 108 21.93 -14.68 -19.62
CA GLU A 108 20.54 -14.20 -19.56
C GLU A 108 20.22 -13.23 -20.70
N ILE A 109 21.12 -12.30 -21.00
CA ILE A 109 20.94 -11.37 -22.12
C ILE A 109 21.01 -12.11 -23.46
N GLU A 110 21.95 -13.07 -23.62
CA GLU A 110 22.04 -13.90 -24.81
C GLU A 110 20.74 -14.68 -25.06
N TRP A 111 20.16 -15.28 -24.01
CA TRP A 111 18.88 -15.99 -24.10
C TRP A 111 17.72 -15.07 -24.47
N ALA A 112 17.64 -13.89 -23.87
CA ALA A 112 16.58 -12.93 -24.19
C ALA A 112 16.68 -12.43 -25.64
N LEU A 113 17.89 -12.10 -26.11
CA LEU A 113 18.13 -11.67 -27.49
C LEU A 113 17.83 -12.80 -28.49
N ALA A 114 18.32 -14.01 -28.23
CA ALA A 114 18.07 -15.17 -29.08
C ALA A 114 16.59 -15.58 -29.10
N GLY A 115 15.89 -15.39 -27.98
CA GLY A 115 14.45 -15.65 -27.83
C GLY A 115 13.55 -14.54 -28.38
N GLY A 116 14.12 -13.46 -28.95
CA GLY A 116 13.35 -12.34 -29.49
C GLY A 116 12.55 -11.58 -28.44
N LYS A 117 12.98 -11.60 -27.18
CA LYS A 117 12.33 -10.89 -26.07
C LYS A 117 12.53 -9.38 -26.21
N PHE A 118 11.66 -8.60 -25.59
CA PHE A 118 11.87 -7.16 -25.50
C PHE A 118 13.01 -6.86 -24.53
N VAL A 119 14.19 -6.54 -25.05
CA VAL A 119 15.35 -6.18 -24.22
C VAL A 119 15.42 -4.66 -24.06
N LEU A 120 15.38 -4.18 -22.82
CA LEU A 120 15.52 -2.77 -22.46
C LEU A 120 16.80 -2.55 -21.66
N PRO A 121 17.88 -2.01 -22.27
CA PRO A 121 19.04 -1.57 -21.52
C PRO A 121 18.69 -0.34 -20.67
N VAL A 122 19.07 -0.32 -19.40
CA VAL A 122 18.88 0.82 -18.50
C VAL A 122 20.23 1.26 -17.96
N LEU A 123 20.61 2.51 -18.25
CA LEU A 123 21.90 3.08 -17.84
C LEU A 123 21.79 3.73 -16.46
N LEU A 124 22.52 3.22 -15.46
CA LEU A 124 22.56 3.82 -14.12
C LEU A 124 23.53 4.99 -14.07
N ASP A 125 23.06 6.14 -13.60
CA ASP A 125 23.84 7.35 -13.37
C ASP A 125 24.78 7.70 -14.55
N GLY A 126 26.10 7.62 -14.33
CA GLY A 126 27.15 7.91 -15.30
C GLY A 126 27.48 6.77 -16.25
N ALA A 127 26.67 5.71 -16.32
CA ALA A 127 26.89 4.61 -17.25
C ALA A 127 26.75 5.07 -18.71
N GLU A 128 27.57 4.49 -19.58
CA GLU A 128 27.52 4.70 -21.02
C GLU A 128 27.13 3.39 -21.71
N MET A 129 26.52 3.52 -22.90
CA MET A 129 26.14 2.36 -23.68
C MET A 129 27.39 1.71 -24.28
N PRO A 130 27.63 0.40 -24.06
CA PRO A 130 28.77 -0.28 -24.68
C PRO A 130 28.68 -0.28 -26.20
N THR A 131 29.82 -0.13 -26.85
CA THR A 131 29.96 -0.28 -28.30
C THR A 131 29.94 -1.76 -28.70
N ALA A 132 29.59 -2.06 -29.95
CA ALA A 132 29.60 -3.43 -30.45
C ALA A 132 31.01 -4.10 -30.45
N ALA A 133 32.08 -3.29 -30.39
CA ALA A 133 33.45 -3.80 -30.28
C ALA A 133 33.82 -4.23 -28.85
N GLU A 134 33.20 -3.62 -27.85
CA GLU A 134 33.43 -3.95 -26.43
C GLU A 134 32.68 -5.22 -26.00
N LEU A 135 31.66 -5.63 -26.76
CA LEU A 135 30.80 -6.77 -26.45
C LEU A 135 31.22 -8.06 -27.20
N PRO A 136 31.02 -9.25 -26.57
CA PRO A 136 31.05 -10.52 -27.28
C PRO A 136 30.12 -10.53 -28.49
N VAL A 137 30.45 -11.32 -29.52
CA VAL A 137 29.70 -11.39 -30.79
C VAL A 137 28.20 -11.61 -30.58
N THR A 138 27.85 -12.47 -29.64
CA THR A 138 26.48 -12.83 -29.25
C THR A 138 25.69 -11.69 -28.61
N LEU A 139 26.37 -10.73 -28.00
CA LEU A 139 25.74 -9.59 -27.31
C LEU A 139 25.75 -8.30 -28.14
N ARG A 140 26.39 -8.26 -29.32
CA ARG A 140 26.53 -7.03 -30.12
C ARG A 140 25.20 -6.34 -30.45
N ALA A 141 24.11 -7.11 -30.55
CA ALA A 141 22.77 -6.56 -30.76
C ALA A 141 22.34 -5.60 -29.64
N LEU A 142 22.81 -5.82 -28.39
CA LEU A 142 22.53 -4.95 -27.25
C LEU A 142 22.97 -3.51 -27.53
N ALA A 143 24.15 -3.31 -28.13
CA ALA A 143 24.72 -1.98 -28.42
C ALA A 143 23.86 -1.13 -29.39
N GLY A 144 22.97 -1.77 -30.16
CA GLY A 144 22.07 -1.08 -31.08
C GLY A 144 20.73 -0.66 -30.46
N LEU A 145 20.49 -0.98 -29.19
CA LEU A 145 19.22 -0.71 -28.52
C LEU A 145 19.20 0.68 -27.86
N ASN A 146 18.03 1.30 -27.85
CA ASN A 146 17.80 2.55 -27.12
C ASN A 146 17.77 2.28 -25.61
N ALA A 147 18.52 3.09 -24.85
CA ALA A 147 18.69 2.88 -23.42
C ALA A 147 18.28 4.13 -22.62
N PRO A 148 17.15 4.11 -21.88
CA PRO A 148 16.85 5.17 -20.91
C PRO A 148 17.90 5.21 -19.79
N ARG A 149 18.13 6.40 -19.25
CA ARG A 149 18.98 6.63 -18.09
C ARG A 149 18.14 6.63 -16.83
N LEU A 150 18.65 6.03 -15.76
CA LEU A 150 18.07 6.01 -14.43
C LEU A 150 19.06 6.66 -13.45
N ARG A 151 18.83 7.94 -13.16
CA ARG A 151 19.70 8.75 -12.29
C ARG A 151 19.10 8.89 -10.91
N ALA A 152 19.92 8.74 -9.87
CA ALA A 152 19.46 8.91 -8.49
C ALA A 152 18.80 10.28 -8.25
N ALA A 153 19.35 11.34 -8.84
CA ALA A 153 18.84 12.71 -8.72
C ALA A 153 17.48 12.94 -9.38
N HIS A 154 17.13 12.14 -10.40
CA HIS A 154 15.91 12.29 -11.20
C HIS A 154 15.05 11.02 -11.21
N TRP A 155 15.15 10.23 -10.14
CA TRP A 155 14.58 8.88 -10.03
C TRP A 155 13.15 8.78 -10.56
N THR A 156 12.24 9.62 -10.06
CA THR A 156 10.81 9.54 -10.42
C THR A 156 10.56 9.78 -11.91
N ALA A 157 11.25 10.76 -12.51
CA ALA A 157 11.05 11.10 -13.91
C ALA A 157 11.66 10.03 -14.83
N ASP A 158 12.87 9.57 -14.49
CA ASP A 158 13.59 8.55 -15.26
C ASP A 158 12.88 7.18 -15.16
N LEU A 159 12.40 6.82 -13.97
CA LEU A 159 11.61 5.60 -13.75
C LEU A 159 10.30 5.62 -14.56
N ALA A 160 9.64 6.77 -14.69
CA ALA A 160 8.43 6.89 -15.50
C ALA A 160 8.69 6.56 -16.98
N VAL A 161 9.86 6.92 -17.52
CA VAL A 161 10.28 6.54 -18.88
C VAL A 161 10.48 5.03 -19.00
N VAL A 162 11.12 4.40 -18.01
CA VAL A 162 11.31 2.95 -17.97
C VAL A 162 9.96 2.22 -17.90
N VAL A 163 9.05 2.66 -17.03
CA VAL A 163 7.70 2.10 -16.90
C VAL A 163 6.93 2.24 -18.21
N ALA A 164 6.91 3.42 -18.83
CA ALA A 164 6.21 3.65 -20.09
C ALA A 164 6.73 2.76 -21.23
N ALA A 165 8.04 2.51 -21.29
CA ALA A 165 8.62 1.58 -22.27
C ALA A 165 8.14 0.14 -22.05
N LEU A 166 7.96 -0.28 -20.79
CA LEU A 166 7.53 -1.63 -20.43
C LEU A 166 6.01 -1.82 -20.59
N GLU A 167 5.19 -0.79 -20.36
CA GLU A 167 3.73 -0.85 -20.55
C GLU A 167 3.31 -1.19 -21.98
N GLY A 168 4.16 -0.92 -22.97
CA GLY A 168 3.93 -1.32 -24.36
C GLY A 168 4.01 -2.84 -24.59
N VAL A 169 4.60 -3.58 -23.66
CA VAL A 169 4.90 -5.01 -23.81
C VAL A 169 4.32 -5.85 -22.67
N VAL A 170 4.30 -5.32 -21.45
CA VAL A 170 3.82 -5.99 -20.25
C VAL A 170 2.54 -5.33 -19.76
N ARG A 171 1.49 -6.11 -19.57
CA ARG A 171 0.24 -5.65 -18.96
C ARG A 171 0.30 -5.80 -17.44
N PRO A 172 -0.04 -4.77 -16.65
CA PRO A 172 -0.13 -4.90 -15.19
C PRO A 172 -1.15 -5.98 -14.79
N ASP A 173 -0.78 -6.80 -13.80
CA ASP A 173 -1.64 -7.87 -13.25
C ASP A 173 -2.78 -7.35 -12.35
N TRP A 174 -2.71 -6.08 -11.96
CA TRP A 174 -3.73 -5.46 -11.11
C TRP A 174 -4.34 -4.26 -11.83
N GLU A 175 -5.67 -4.16 -11.74
CA GLU A 175 -6.43 -3.07 -12.28
C GLU A 175 -6.59 -2.00 -11.18
N PRO A 176 -6.26 -0.72 -11.43
CA PRO A 176 -6.47 0.33 -10.45
C PRO A 176 -7.95 0.38 -10.06
N VAL A 177 -8.23 0.22 -8.76
CA VAL A 177 -9.60 0.43 -8.26
C VAL A 177 -9.92 1.89 -8.46
N ASP A 178 -10.87 2.18 -9.36
CA ASP A 178 -11.34 3.53 -9.58
C ASP A 178 -11.70 4.17 -8.23
N PRO A 179 -11.20 5.39 -7.94
CA PRO A 179 -11.54 6.06 -6.71
C PRO A 179 -13.07 6.15 -6.63
N PRO A 180 -13.68 5.80 -5.48
CA PRO A 180 -15.14 5.80 -5.38
C PRO A 180 -15.65 7.17 -5.76
N GLU A 181 -16.61 7.19 -6.68
CA GLU A 181 -17.23 8.39 -7.21
C GLU A 181 -17.54 9.33 -6.02
N LYS A 182 -17.02 10.56 -6.06
CA LYS A 182 -17.20 11.54 -4.97
C LYS A 182 -18.70 11.78 -4.80
N ARG A 183 -19.34 11.01 -3.92
CA ARG A 183 -20.75 11.23 -3.55
C ARG A 183 -20.84 12.64 -3.02
N GLY A 184 -21.45 13.52 -3.82
CA GLY A 184 -21.66 14.92 -3.46
C GLY A 184 -22.19 15.01 -2.04
N ALA A 185 -21.66 15.95 -1.25
CA ALA A 185 -22.05 16.14 0.14
C ALA A 185 -23.58 16.19 0.23
N ARG A 186 -24.20 15.16 0.80
CA ARG A 186 -25.67 15.07 0.86
C ARG A 186 -26.19 16.31 1.58
N LEU A 187 -26.90 17.17 0.84
CA LEU A 187 -27.54 18.40 1.32
C LEU A 187 -28.53 18.16 2.49
N GLY A 188 -28.90 16.91 2.73
CA GLY A 188 -29.87 16.49 3.75
C GLY A 188 -29.53 16.86 5.20
N GLY A 189 -28.29 17.21 5.53
CA GLY A 189 -27.95 17.68 6.89
C GLY A 189 -28.25 19.16 7.15
N ARG A 190 -28.30 19.99 6.10
CA ARG A 190 -28.36 21.46 6.25
C ARG A 190 -29.77 21.95 6.58
N TRP A 191 -30.80 21.33 6.02
CA TRP A 191 -32.19 21.70 6.28
C TRP A 191 -32.61 21.32 7.70
N LEU A 192 -32.16 20.16 8.20
CA LEU A 192 -32.44 19.73 9.58
C LEU A 192 -31.80 20.68 10.59
N ALA A 193 -30.55 21.10 10.32
CA ALA A 193 -29.86 22.11 11.14
C ALA A 193 -30.57 23.47 11.12
N ALA A 194 -31.05 23.92 9.95
CA ALA A 194 -31.79 25.16 9.80
C ALA A 194 -33.15 25.10 10.53
N LEU A 195 -33.88 23.99 10.43
CA LEU A 195 -35.14 23.75 11.14
C LEU A 195 -34.92 23.81 12.66
N THR A 196 -33.91 23.13 13.17
CA THR A 196 -33.59 23.16 14.61
C THR A 196 -33.20 24.56 15.10
N ALA A 197 -32.46 25.33 14.30
CA ALA A 197 -32.10 26.71 14.63
C ALA A 197 -33.33 27.64 14.66
N ALA A 198 -34.24 27.47 13.70
CA ALA A 198 -35.48 28.24 13.65
C ALA A 198 -36.38 27.96 14.87
N VAL A 199 -36.58 26.69 15.23
CA VAL A 199 -37.38 26.32 16.42
C VAL A 199 -36.75 26.88 17.71
N ALA A 200 -35.42 26.79 17.86
CA ALA A 200 -34.73 27.36 19.01
C ALA A 200 -34.92 28.89 19.11
N ALA A 201 -34.83 29.61 17.97
CA ALA A 201 -35.05 31.04 17.93
C ALA A 201 -36.51 31.41 18.27
N THR A 202 -37.50 30.67 17.76
CA THR A 202 -38.92 30.87 18.07
C THR A 202 -39.21 30.66 19.55
N VAL A 203 -38.61 29.65 20.20
CA VAL A 203 -38.77 29.42 21.64
C VAL A 203 -38.10 30.53 22.45
N LEU A 204 -36.88 30.93 22.08
CA LEU A 204 -36.12 31.97 22.76
C LEU A 204 -36.83 33.34 22.75
N VAL A 205 -37.47 33.68 21.62
CA VAL A 205 -38.15 34.96 21.44
C VAL A 205 -39.63 34.89 21.83
N GLY A 206 -40.32 33.79 21.54
CA GLY A 206 -41.77 33.68 21.73
C GLY A 206 -42.19 33.51 23.19
N VAL A 207 -41.43 32.75 23.99
CA VAL A 207 -41.78 32.48 25.39
C VAL A 207 -41.76 33.76 26.26
N PRO A 208 -40.79 34.67 26.13
CA PRO A 208 -40.78 35.95 26.86
C PRO A 208 -41.92 36.92 26.50
N LEU A 209 -42.53 36.77 25.31
CA LEU A 209 -43.61 37.66 24.85
C LEU A 209 -45.02 37.22 25.30
N LEU A 210 -45.15 36.04 25.91
CA LEU A 210 -46.44 35.57 26.44
C LEU A 210 -46.81 36.36 27.71
N PRO A 211 -48.09 36.78 27.88
CA PRO A 211 -48.55 37.49 29.07
C PRO A 211 -48.16 36.70 30.33
N GLN A 212 -47.35 37.30 31.20
CA GLN A 212 -46.99 36.73 32.49
C GLN A 212 -47.90 37.39 33.53
N ASP A 213 -48.77 36.62 34.18
CA ASP A 213 -49.58 37.15 35.28
C ASP A 213 -48.67 37.44 36.49
N ASP A 214 -48.79 38.65 37.04
CA ASP A 214 -47.89 39.25 38.05
C ASP A 214 -47.91 38.58 39.44
N ASP A 215 -48.72 37.53 39.67
CA ASP A 215 -48.85 36.86 40.97
C ASP A 215 -47.66 35.95 41.34
N TRP A 216 -46.63 35.86 40.50
CA TRP A 216 -45.52 34.90 40.63
C TRP A 216 -44.16 35.51 41.02
N VAL A 217 -44.11 36.78 41.44
CA VAL A 217 -42.83 37.46 41.75
C VAL A 217 -42.68 37.69 43.25
N GLY A 218 -42.05 36.72 43.90
CA GLY A 218 -41.68 36.80 45.31
C GLY A 218 -40.40 36.05 45.64
N THR A 219 -39.29 36.27 44.91
CA THR A 219 -37.91 36.09 45.39
C THR A 219 -36.94 36.64 44.33
N GLY A 220 -35.76 37.13 44.74
CA GLY A 220 -34.71 37.70 43.87
C GLY A 220 -34.02 36.70 42.92
N VAL A 221 -34.78 35.83 42.27
CA VAL A 221 -34.34 34.82 41.31
C VAL A 221 -35.12 35.07 40.01
N LEU A 222 -34.49 34.82 38.85
CA LEU A 222 -35.14 34.90 37.54
C LEU A 222 -36.51 34.17 37.58
N PRO A 223 -37.57 34.73 36.96
CA PRO A 223 -38.88 34.08 36.91
C PRO A 223 -38.74 32.61 36.51
N TYR A 224 -39.46 31.72 37.17
CA TYR A 224 -39.35 30.27 36.95
C TYR A 224 -39.55 29.90 35.47
N THR A 225 -40.47 30.60 34.79
CA THR A 225 -40.72 30.47 33.35
C THR A 225 -39.52 30.86 32.50
N LEU A 226 -38.84 31.96 32.82
CA LEU A 226 -37.61 32.39 32.14
C LEU A 226 -36.47 31.40 32.39
N THR A 227 -36.33 30.89 33.61
CA THR A 227 -35.33 29.89 33.96
C THR A 227 -35.58 28.56 33.24
N ALA A 228 -36.83 28.11 33.18
CA ALA A 228 -37.24 26.91 32.45
C ALA A 228 -37.05 27.07 30.92
N ALA A 229 -37.35 28.26 30.37
CA ALA A 229 -37.13 28.57 28.96
C ALA A 229 -35.64 28.58 28.60
N LEU A 230 -34.79 29.17 29.45
CA LEU A 230 -33.34 29.13 29.28
C LEU A 230 -32.80 27.70 29.36
N MET A 231 -33.28 26.88 30.30
CA MET A 231 -32.90 25.47 30.39
C MET A 231 -33.35 24.65 29.16
N CYS A 232 -34.55 24.91 28.63
CA CYS A 232 -35.02 24.27 27.39
C CYS A 232 -34.17 24.69 26.18
N CYS A 233 -33.81 25.97 26.06
CA CYS A 233 -32.92 26.45 25.00
C CYS A 233 -31.53 25.80 25.09
N LEU A 234 -31.00 25.67 26.31
CA LEU A 234 -29.71 25.02 26.55
C LEU A 234 -29.75 23.53 26.17
N LEU A 235 -30.83 22.83 26.51
CA LEU A 235 -31.09 21.44 26.11
C LEU A 235 -31.20 21.27 24.59
N LEU A 236 -31.82 22.22 23.87
CA LEU A 236 -31.94 22.19 22.41
C LEU A 236 -30.60 22.47 21.70
N CYS A 237 -29.75 23.32 22.28
CA CYS A 237 -28.43 23.65 21.74
C CYS A 237 -27.37 22.58 22.04
N ALA A 238 -27.51 21.83 23.13
CA ALA A 238 -26.59 20.76 23.54
C ALA A 238 -26.25 19.74 22.43
N PRO A 239 -27.22 19.15 21.69
CA PRO A 239 -26.89 18.19 20.63
C PRO A 239 -26.14 18.83 19.45
N LEU A 240 -26.41 20.09 19.13
CA LEU A 240 -25.72 20.80 18.05
C LEU A 240 -24.25 21.09 18.42
N LEU A 241 -24.02 21.52 19.67
CA LEU A 241 -22.66 21.70 20.21
C LEU A 241 -21.92 20.36 20.27
N ALA A 242 -22.58 19.29 20.71
CA ALA A 242 -22.00 17.95 20.73
C ALA A 242 -21.60 17.45 19.33
N VAL A 243 -22.47 17.62 18.32
CA VAL A 243 -22.15 17.24 16.93
C VAL A 243 -20.97 18.04 16.39
N THR A 244 -20.91 19.34 16.69
CA THR A 244 -19.83 20.22 16.23
C THR A 244 -18.50 19.86 16.89
N ALA A 245 -18.50 19.65 18.21
CA ALA A 245 -17.34 19.19 18.97
C ALA A 245 -16.84 17.82 18.47
N VAL A 246 -17.75 16.86 18.22
CA VAL A 246 -17.41 15.56 17.65
C VAL A 246 -16.81 15.70 16.25
N ARG A 247 -17.30 16.63 15.43
CA ARG A 247 -16.76 16.85 14.07
C ARG A 247 -15.35 17.43 14.09
N ILE A 248 -15.07 18.36 15.01
CA ILE A 248 -13.73 18.95 15.20
C ILE A 248 -12.78 17.91 15.77
N ALA A 249 -13.19 17.20 16.84
CA ALA A 249 -12.39 16.16 17.47
C ALA A 249 -12.08 15.01 16.52
N ARG A 250 -13.03 14.62 15.64
CA ARG A 250 -12.81 13.59 14.62
C ARG A 250 -11.64 13.90 13.71
N ARG A 251 -11.48 15.14 13.24
CA ARG A 251 -10.34 15.49 12.37
C ARG A 251 -9.01 15.27 13.10
N SER A 252 -8.92 15.76 14.33
CA SER A 252 -7.69 15.59 15.14
C SER A 252 -7.43 14.13 15.51
N VAL A 253 -8.47 13.34 15.76
CA VAL A 253 -8.35 11.90 16.04
C VAL A 253 -7.93 11.14 14.78
N ASP A 254 -8.54 11.42 13.63
CA ASP A 254 -8.22 10.80 12.34
C ASP A 254 -6.76 11.10 11.93
N ASP A 255 -6.27 12.31 12.20
CA ASP A 255 -4.89 12.71 11.92
C ASP A 255 -3.91 11.99 12.89
N LEU A 256 -4.26 11.90 14.19
CA LEU A 256 -3.48 11.17 15.19
C LEU A 256 -3.44 9.66 14.90
N GLU A 257 -4.56 9.09 14.42
CA GLU A 257 -4.70 7.69 14.04
C GLU A 257 -3.85 7.35 12.81
N ARG A 258 -3.82 8.24 11.80
CA ARG A 258 -2.92 8.09 10.64
C ARG A 258 -1.44 8.08 11.05
N GLU A 259 -1.02 8.91 12.00
CA GLU A 259 0.34 8.86 12.54
C GLU A 259 0.59 7.56 13.32
N LEU A 260 -0.38 7.10 14.12
CA LEU A 260 -0.29 5.89 14.94
C LEU A 260 -0.23 4.59 14.12
N HIS A 261 -0.84 4.53 12.92
CA HIS A 261 -0.77 3.37 12.02
C HIS A 261 0.64 3.01 11.54
N THR A 262 1.57 3.96 11.59
CA THR A 262 2.98 3.71 11.23
C THR A 262 3.80 3.10 12.38
N VAL A 263 3.23 2.99 13.58
CA VAL A 263 3.98 2.65 14.81
C VAL A 263 3.61 1.26 15.33
N ARG A 264 4.61 0.49 15.79
CA ARG A 264 4.45 -0.85 16.39
C ARG A 264 3.37 -0.90 17.49
N HIS A 265 2.55 -1.96 17.46
CA HIS A 265 1.39 -2.20 18.35
C HIS A 265 1.63 -1.98 19.86
N ARG A 266 2.84 -2.26 20.38
CA ARG A 266 3.20 -2.00 21.78
C ARG A 266 3.23 -0.50 22.15
N THR A 267 3.59 0.36 21.21
CA THR A 267 3.65 1.82 21.42
C THR A 267 2.26 2.43 21.40
N TYR A 268 1.34 1.86 20.61
CA TYR A 268 -0.07 2.26 20.56
C TYR A 268 -0.72 2.18 21.95
N LEU A 269 -0.65 1.01 22.61
CA LEU A 269 -1.22 0.82 23.94
C LEU A 269 -0.61 1.75 25.00
N ARG A 270 0.70 2.01 24.91
CA ARG A 270 1.41 2.93 25.82
C ARG A 270 1.03 4.40 25.62
N ARG A 271 0.49 4.78 24.46
CA ARG A 271 0.06 6.15 24.16
C ARG A 271 -1.43 6.39 24.42
N THR A 272 -2.26 5.35 24.34
CA THR A 272 -3.73 5.46 24.50
C THR A 272 -4.21 5.26 25.95
N TRP A 273 -3.48 4.54 26.81
CA TRP A 273 -3.89 4.31 28.22
C TRP A 273 -4.10 5.56 29.10
N PRO A 274 -3.40 6.71 28.92
CA PRO A 274 -3.62 7.89 29.76
C PRO A 274 -5.02 8.49 29.58
N VAL A 275 -5.65 8.29 28.41
CA VAL A 275 -7.03 8.73 28.14
C VAL A 275 -8.02 7.95 29.00
N GLY A 276 -7.84 6.62 29.08
CA GLY A 276 -8.66 5.77 29.94
C GLY A 276 -8.51 6.12 31.43
N VAL A 277 -7.30 6.43 31.87
CA VAL A 277 -7.02 6.86 33.25
C VAL A 277 -7.61 8.24 33.55
N GLY A 278 -7.50 9.19 32.61
CA GLY A 278 -8.12 10.52 32.76
C GLY A 278 -9.64 10.44 32.89
N LEU A 279 -10.29 9.60 32.08
CA LEU A 279 -11.74 9.37 32.18
C LEU A 279 -12.16 8.75 33.51
N LEU A 280 -11.37 7.79 34.00
CA LEU A 280 -11.61 7.15 35.29
C LEU A 280 -11.42 8.14 36.45
N LEU A 281 -10.40 9.00 36.39
CA LEU A 281 -10.16 10.05 37.39
C LEU A 281 -11.26 11.12 37.39
N VAL A 282 -11.80 11.51 36.23
CA VAL A 282 -12.94 12.44 36.15
C VAL A 282 -14.21 11.81 36.75
N GLY A 283 -14.46 10.53 36.48
CA GLY A 283 -15.56 9.79 37.09
C GLY A 283 -15.43 9.69 38.61
N VAL A 284 -14.23 9.35 39.10
CA VAL A 284 -13.92 9.27 40.54
C VAL A 284 -14.02 10.65 41.22
N TYR A 285 -13.53 11.71 40.58
CA TYR A 285 -13.63 13.08 41.08
C TYR A 285 -15.10 13.55 41.19
N GLY A 286 -15.92 13.23 40.19
CA GLY A 286 -17.36 13.50 40.23
C GLY A 286 -18.08 12.75 41.35
N ALA A 287 -17.69 11.50 41.60
CA ALA A 287 -18.24 10.69 42.69
C ALA A 287 -17.84 11.20 44.09
N LEU A 288 -16.62 11.77 44.24
CA LEU A 288 -16.09 12.26 45.51
C LEU A 288 -16.60 13.65 45.91
N ARG A 289 -17.06 14.48 44.97
CA ARG A 289 -17.44 15.88 45.23
C ARG A 289 -18.89 16.11 45.65
N GLY A 290 -19.70 15.05 45.80
CA GLY A 290 -20.93 14.99 46.61
C GLY A 290 -22.11 15.93 46.30
N ASP A 291 -21.90 17.03 45.58
CA ASP A 291 -22.85 18.15 45.46
C ASP A 291 -23.08 18.59 44.00
N LEU A 292 -22.50 17.87 43.03
CA LEU A 292 -23.03 17.90 41.67
C LEU A 292 -24.33 17.09 41.70
N GLY A 293 -25.46 17.80 41.70
CA GLY A 293 -26.78 17.19 41.69
C GLY A 293 -26.82 16.01 40.72
N MET A 294 -27.32 14.86 41.17
CA MET A 294 -27.33 13.56 40.49
C MET A 294 -27.57 13.67 38.96
N VAL A 295 -28.40 14.63 38.56
CA VAL A 295 -28.71 14.99 37.17
C VAL A 295 -27.47 15.37 36.35
N GLN A 296 -26.54 16.19 36.85
CA GLN A 296 -25.35 16.63 36.10
C GLN A 296 -24.32 15.50 35.95
N ALA A 297 -24.14 14.67 36.98
CA ALA A 297 -23.30 13.47 36.90
C ALA A 297 -23.87 12.44 35.91
N LEU A 298 -25.20 12.23 35.93
CA LEU A 298 -25.89 11.35 34.97
C LEU A 298 -25.80 11.89 33.54
N VAL A 299 -25.92 13.21 33.34
CA VAL A 299 -25.78 13.83 32.01
C VAL A 299 -24.36 13.67 31.48
N LEU A 300 -23.33 13.85 32.32
CA LEU A 300 -21.94 13.63 31.91
C LEU A 300 -21.65 12.15 31.59
N LEU A 301 -22.17 11.22 32.39
CA LEU A 301 -22.09 9.79 32.13
C LEU A 301 -22.84 9.39 30.85
N LEU A 302 -24.00 9.99 30.57
CA LEU A 302 -24.76 9.76 29.35
C LEU A 302 -24.00 10.27 28.12
N ILE A 303 -23.47 11.50 28.18
CA ILE A 303 -22.68 12.09 27.10
C ILE A 303 -21.43 11.24 26.83
N LEU A 304 -20.74 10.83 27.90
CA LEU A 304 -19.56 9.98 27.81
C LEU A 304 -19.91 8.59 27.27
N GLY A 305 -21.00 7.98 27.74
CA GLY A 305 -21.50 6.68 27.29
C GLY A 305 -21.87 6.69 25.81
N VAL A 306 -22.54 7.74 25.32
CA VAL A 306 -22.88 7.89 23.90
C VAL A 306 -21.63 8.10 23.04
N ALA A 307 -20.65 8.87 23.53
CA ALA A 307 -19.38 9.05 22.84
C ALA A 307 -18.58 7.75 22.71
N VAL A 308 -18.49 6.98 23.80
CA VAL A 308 -17.84 5.66 23.84
C VAL A 308 -18.59 4.65 22.98
N ALA A 309 -19.93 4.60 23.02
CA ALA A 309 -20.72 3.71 22.19
C ALA A 309 -20.57 4.01 20.69
N ARG A 310 -20.49 5.29 20.30
CA ARG A 310 -20.21 5.67 18.90
C ARG A 310 -18.81 5.27 18.46
N ALA A 311 -17.81 5.41 19.33
CA ALA A 311 -16.45 5.01 19.05
C ALA A 311 -16.36 3.47 18.91
N ALA A 312 -16.95 2.73 19.83
CA ALA A 312 -17.03 1.26 19.77
C ALA A 312 -17.79 0.77 18.52
N ALA A 313 -18.91 1.39 18.15
CA ALA A 313 -19.63 1.04 16.94
C ALA A 313 -18.87 1.39 15.65
N ALA A 314 -18.00 2.41 15.67
CA ALA A 314 -17.10 2.70 14.56
C ALA A 314 -15.98 1.67 14.46
N ASP A 315 -15.36 1.30 15.58
CA ASP A 315 -14.34 0.25 15.65
C ASP A 315 -14.88 -1.11 15.19
N ILE A 316 -16.08 -1.51 15.64
CA ILE A 316 -16.72 -2.76 15.19
C ILE A 316 -17.02 -2.74 13.69
N ARG A 317 -17.43 -1.59 13.12
CA ARG A 317 -17.65 -1.46 11.67
C ARG A 317 -16.34 -1.54 10.89
N LEU A 318 -15.27 -0.96 11.42
CA LEU A 318 -13.94 -1.03 10.79
C LEU A 318 -13.39 -2.45 10.86
N ARG A 319 -13.49 -3.12 12.01
CA ARG A 319 -13.13 -4.54 12.14
C ARG A 319 -13.96 -5.43 11.25
N ARG A 320 -15.28 -5.25 11.16
CA ARG A 320 -16.11 -6.00 10.19
C ARG A 320 -15.70 -5.72 8.76
N ARG A 321 -15.34 -4.48 8.44
CA ARG A 321 -14.86 -4.13 7.09
C ARG A 321 -13.51 -4.79 6.82
N ASP A 322 -12.60 -4.80 7.78
CA ASP A 322 -11.33 -5.53 7.68
C ASP A 322 -11.59 -7.04 7.57
N ASP A 323 -12.45 -7.62 8.40
CA ASP A 323 -12.83 -9.03 8.36
C ASP A 323 -13.53 -9.39 7.05
N GLU A 324 -14.35 -8.49 6.47
CA GLU A 324 -14.97 -8.63 5.14
C GLU A 324 -13.92 -8.51 4.03
N LEU A 325 -12.93 -7.63 4.17
CA LEU A 325 -11.79 -7.51 3.27
C LEU A 325 -10.89 -8.76 3.34
N TRP A 326 -10.69 -9.32 4.54
CA TRP A 326 -9.93 -10.55 4.78
C TRP A 326 -10.70 -11.81 4.38
N ALA A 327 -12.02 -11.83 4.54
CA ALA A 327 -12.88 -12.93 4.08
C ALA A 327 -13.12 -12.88 2.56
N GLY A 328 -13.06 -11.68 1.96
CA GLY A 328 -13.07 -11.45 0.51
C GLY A 328 -11.69 -11.54 -0.15
N TRP A 329 -10.64 -11.85 0.63
CA TRP A 329 -9.27 -11.98 0.16
C TRP A 329 -9.00 -13.40 -0.37
N PRO A 330 -8.52 -13.58 -1.63
CA PRO A 330 -8.32 -12.58 -2.68
C PRO A 330 -9.58 -12.41 -3.54
N HIS A 331 -9.87 -11.18 -3.95
CA HIS A 331 -10.84 -10.89 -4.99
C HIS A 331 -10.35 -11.51 -6.32
N ARG A 332 -10.86 -12.73 -6.59
CA ARG A 332 -10.62 -13.63 -7.72
C ARG A 332 -9.21 -14.24 -7.78
N LEU A 333 -9.07 -15.44 -7.21
CA LEU A 333 -8.26 -16.47 -7.87
C LEU A 333 -8.81 -16.65 -9.30
N PRO A 334 -7.96 -16.86 -10.32
CA PRO A 334 -8.44 -17.25 -11.65
C PRO A 334 -9.35 -18.46 -11.47
N THR A 335 -10.59 -18.38 -11.94
CA THR A 335 -11.39 -19.61 -12.09
C THR A 335 -10.63 -20.49 -13.07
N ALA A 336 -10.23 -21.69 -12.64
CA ALA A 336 -9.48 -22.67 -13.42
C ALA A 336 -10.20 -23.17 -14.69
N SER A 337 -11.22 -22.47 -15.20
CA SER A 337 -12.08 -22.88 -16.31
C SER A 337 -11.69 -22.30 -17.67
N THR A 338 -10.55 -21.62 -17.79
CA THR A 338 -9.96 -21.26 -19.09
C THR A 338 -8.58 -21.90 -19.29
N ALA A 339 -8.35 -23.06 -18.67
CA ALA A 339 -7.41 -24.02 -19.26
C ALA A 339 -8.01 -24.51 -20.60
N PRO A 340 -7.23 -24.59 -21.69
CA PRO A 340 -7.70 -25.22 -22.93
C PRO A 340 -8.11 -26.66 -22.61
N ASN A 341 -9.21 -27.11 -23.23
CA ASN A 341 -9.77 -28.46 -23.09
C ASN A 341 -8.71 -29.57 -23.08
N CYS A 342 -8.18 -29.90 -21.90
CA CYS A 342 -7.58 -31.20 -21.65
C CYS A 342 -8.74 -32.16 -21.44
N ALA A 343 -9.20 -32.78 -22.53
CA ALA A 343 -10.10 -33.93 -22.46
C ALA A 343 -9.45 -35.00 -21.57
N ALA A 344 -10.06 -35.26 -20.41
CA ALA A 344 -9.73 -36.44 -19.63
C ALA A 344 -10.13 -37.69 -20.43
N PRO A 345 -9.28 -38.74 -20.46
CA PRO A 345 -9.65 -39.99 -21.11
C PRO A 345 -10.77 -40.66 -20.31
N SER A 346 -11.84 -41.06 -21.00
CA SER A 346 -12.89 -41.89 -20.42
C SER A 346 -12.31 -43.27 -20.03
N PRO A 347 -12.61 -43.80 -18.83
CA PRO A 347 -12.17 -45.13 -18.46
C PRO A 347 -13.12 -46.14 -19.12
N GLY A 348 -12.79 -46.62 -20.32
CA GLY A 348 -13.51 -47.75 -20.91
C GLY A 348 -13.73 -47.75 -22.42
N SER A 349 -12.79 -47.28 -23.25
CA SER A 349 -12.80 -47.69 -24.66
C SER A 349 -11.45 -48.26 -25.08
N THR A 350 -11.53 -49.53 -25.44
CA THR A 350 -10.49 -50.46 -25.88
C THR A 350 -9.81 -50.04 -27.19
N CYS A 351 -8.57 -50.48 -27.32
CA CYS A 351 -7.72 -50.51 -28.51
C CYS A 351 -8.46 -50.76 -29.84
N ALA A 352 -8.02 -50.08 -30.90
CA ALA A 352 -7.93 -50.66 -32.23
C ALA A 352 -6.81 -49.97 -33.03
N SER A 353 -5.72 -50.72 -33.24
CA SER A 353 -4.77 -50.49 -34.32
C SER A 353 -5.46 -50.69 -35.66
N THR A 354 -5.22 -49.81 -36.64
CA THR A 354 -5.26 -50.21 -38.05
C THR A 354 -4.29 -49.35 -38.87
N VAL A 355 -3.23 -50.04 -39.31
CA VAL A 355 -2.34 -49.87 -40.50
C VAL A 355 -1.55 -48.57 -40.66
#